data_AF-A0A7C1N0P7-F1
#
_entry.id   AF-A0A7C1N0P7-F1
#
_cell.length_a   1.000
_cell.length_b   1.000
_cell.length_c   1.000
_cell.angle_alpha   90.00
_cell.angle_beta   90.00
_cell.angle_gamma   90.00
#
_symmetry.space_group_name_H-M   'P 1'
#
loop_
_entity.id
_entity.type
_entity.pdbx_description
1 polymer ?
#
loop_
_entity_poly.entity_id
_entity_poly.type
_entity_poly.pdbx_seq_one_letter_code
_entity_poly.pdbx_strand_id
1 'polypeptide(L)' 'MKKEKITLQLKDNKKVIGSSLWNDENNLSEKLLPEIDKLIRKNKINKENIKLTVKTDIPAGYTTTRIAKSVANAWNYANK' A
#
# COMPACT_ATOMS: atom_id res chain seq x y z
N MET A 1 4.38 -3.06 -23.93
CA MET A 1 4.08 -2.10 -22.84
C MET A 1 4.56 -2.71 -21.52
N LYS A 2 5.42 -2.01 -20.77
CA LYS A 2 5.87 -2.45 -19.44
C LYS A 2 4.70 -2.17 -18.48
N LYS A 3 4.11 -3.20 -17.88
CA LYS A 3 3.10 -3.01 -16.84
C LYS A 3 3.82 -2.49 -15.58
N GLU A 4 3.38 -1.34 -15.08
CA GLU A 4 3.84 -0.82 -13.79
C GLU A 4 3.51 -1.84 -12.69
N LYS A 5 4.43 -2.08 -11.75
CA LYS A 5 4.24 -3.08 -10.69
C LYS A 5 3.96 -2.37 -9.37
N ILE A 6 2.86 -2.75 -8.73
CA ILE A 6 2.55 -2.30 -7.38
C ILE A 6 3.09 -3.32 -6.40
N THR A 7 3.91 -2.85 -5.47
CA THR A 7 4.44 -3.67 -4.38
C THR A 7 3.92 -3.15 -3.05
N LEU A 8 3.22 -4.00 -2.30
CA LEU A 8 2.80 -3.74 -0.92
C LEU A 8 3.69 -4.56 0.02
N GLN A 9 4.30 -3.90 0.99
CA GLN A 9 5.16 -4.57 1.98
C GLN A 9 4.71 -4.21 3.40
N LEU A 10 4.55 -5.23 4.22
CA LEU A 10 4.37 -5.10 5.65
C LEU A 10 5.73 -5.34 6.31
N LYS A 11 6.19 -4.34 7.06
CA LYS A 11 7.49 -4.37 7.73
C LYS A 11 7.30 -4.25 9.23
N ASP A 12 7.99 -5.10 9.96
CA ASP A 12 8.26 -4.94 11.38
C ASP A 12 9.71 -4.51 11.52
N ASN A 13 9.91 -3.29 12.02
CA ASN A 13 11.19 -2.60 12.01
C ASN A 13 11.81 -2.55 10.59
N LYS A 14 12.91 -3.28 10.35
CA LYS A 14 13.57 -3.39 9.04
C LYS A 14 13.25 -4.69 8.31
N LYS A 15 12.53 -5.62 8.94
CA LYS A 15 12.24 -6.95 8.41
C LYS A 15 10.91 -6.92 7.64
N VAL A 16 10.91 -7.39 6.40
CA VAL A 16 9.67 -7.65 5.66
C VAL A 16 9.05 -8.93 6.22
N ILE A 17 7.87 -8.81 6.78
CA ILE A 17 7.10 -9.93 7.36
C ILE A 17 5.92 -10.34 6.47
N GLY A 18 5.56 -9.50 5.50
CA GLY A 18 4.57 -9.83 4.48
C GLY A 18 4.74 -8.98 3.23
N SER A 19 4.37 -9.51 2.07
CA SER A 19 4.30 -8.74 0.84
C SER A 19 3.21 -9.22 -0.10
N SER A 20 2.77 -8.32 -0.98
CA SER A 20 1.92 -8.60 -2.12
C SER A 20 2.45 -7.83 -3.33
N LEU A 21 2.38 -8.44 -4.51
CA LEU A 21 2.88 -7.88 -5.76
C LEU A 21 1.82 -8.13 -6.83
N TRP A 22 1.42 -7.07 -7.53
CA TRP A 22 0.53 -7.19 -8.68
C TRP A 22 0.86 -6.13 -9.74
N ASN A 23 0.37 -6.36 -10.95
CA ASN A 23 0.50 -5.38 -12.03
C ASN A 23 -0.57 -4.29 -11.85
N ASP A 24 -0.18 -3.03 -12.04
CA ASP A 24 -1.13 -1.93 -12.16
C ASP A 24 -1.88 -2.06 -13.48
N GLU A 25 -3.16 -2.40 -13.38
CA GLU A 25 -4.09 -2.51 -14.51
C GLU A 25 -5.16 -1.41 -14.39
N ASN A 26 -4.77 -0.24 -13.87
CA ASN A 26 -5.66 0.87 -13.48
C ASN A 26 -6.68 0.51 -12.39
N ASN A 27 -6.40 -0.54 -11.62
CA ASN A 27 -7.28 -1.08 -10.57
C ASN A 27 -6.73 -0.85 -9.15
N LEU A 28 -5.80 0.10 -8.97
CA LEU A 28 -5.20 0.35 -7.66
C LEU A 28 -6.23 0.74 -6.60
N SER A 29 -7.22 1.58 -6.94
CA SER A 29 -8.28 2.00 -6.02
C SER A 29 -9.11 0.82 -5.49
N GLU A 30 -9.32 -0.19 -6.33
CA GLU A 30 -10.07 -1.40 -5.99
C GLU A 30 -9.24 -2.39 -5.19
N LYS A 31 -7.95 -2.56 -5.55
CA LYS A 31 -7.09 -3.60 -4.97
C LYS A 31 -6.37 -3.20 -3.70
N LEU A 32 -6.05 -1.92 -3.52
CA LEU A 32 -5.12 -1.49 -2.48
C LEU A 32 -5.64 -1.79 -1.06
N LEU A 33 -6.86 -1.37 -0.73
CA LEU A 33 -7.42 -1.58 0.61
C LEU A 33 -7.67 -3.07 0.91
N PRO A 34 -8.25 -3.89 -0.01
CA PRO A 34 -8.38 -5.32 0.21
C PRO A 34 -7.04 -6.03 0.42
N GLU A 35 -6.00 -5.68 -0.34
CA GLU A 35 -4.67 -6.29 -0.18
C GLU A 35 -4.00 -5.85 1.13
N ILE A 36 -4.21 -4.61 1.59
CA ILE A 36 -3.79 -4.16 2.93
C ILE A 36 -4.47 -5.00 4.01
N ASP A 37 -5.80 -5.12 3.98
CA ASP A 37 -6.56 -5.88 4.98
C ASP A 37 -6.16 -7.35 5.00
N LYS A 38 -6.02 -7.98 3.83
CA LYS A 38 -5.53 -9.35 3.68
C LYS A 38 -4.14 -9.54 4.29
N LEU A 39 -3.22 -8.60 4.05
CA LEU A 39 -1.85 -8.68 4.55
C LEU A 39 -1.79 -8.52 6.07
N ILE A 40 -2.59 -7.62 6.63
CA ILE A 40 -2.69 -7.39 8.08
C ILE A 40 -3.28 -8.61 8.78
N ARG A 41 -4.41 -9.13 8.29
CA ARG A 41 -5.09 -10.30 8.86
C ARG A 41 -4.21 -11.55 8.84
N LYS A 42 -3.53 -11.80 7.73
CA LYS A 42 -2.61 -12.95 7.59
C LYS A 42 -1.50 -12.93 8.64
N ASN A 43 -1.03 -11.73 9.02
CA ASN A 43 0.05 -11.54 9.99
C ASN A 43 -0.44 -11.25 11.41
N LYS A 44 -1.77 -11.28 11.66
CA LYS A 44 -2.39 -11.02 12.98
C LYS A 44 -1.95 -9.69 13.62
N ILE A 45 -1.76 -8.65 12.82
CA ILE A 45 -1.34 -7.33 13.31
C ILE A 45 -2.55 -6.47 13.62
N ASN A 46 -2.51 -5.71 14.72
CA ASN A 46 -3.51 -4.69 14.99
C ASN A 46 -3.27 -3.47 14.08
N LYS A 47 -4.31 -3.08 13.33
CA LYS A 47 -4.31 -1.96 12.37
C LYS A 47 -3.88 -0.62 12.98
N GLU A 48 -4.15 -0.43 14.27
CA GLU A 48 -3.89 0.82 15.02
C GLU A 48 -2.40 1.16 15.12
N ASN A 49 -1.52 0.16 15.03
CA ASN A 49 -0.07 0.35 15.13
C ASN A 49 0.62 0.46 13.76
N ILE A 50 -0.13 0.65 12.68
CA ILE A 50 0.40 0.63 11.31
C ILE A 50 0.45 2.02 10.72
N LYS A 51 1.66 2.45 10.35
CA LYS A 51 1.88 3.64 9.53
C LYS A 51 2.11 3.24 8.07
N LEU A 52 1.30 3.78 7.16
CA LEU A 52 1.49 3.61 5.72
C LEU A 52 2.51 4.61 5.17
N THR A 53 3.39 4.12 4.30
CA THR A 53 4.37 4.95 3.58
C THR A 53 4.33 4.60 2.09
N VAL A 54 4.45 5.62 1.24
CA VAL A 54 4.46 5.46 -0.22
C VAL A 54 5.84 5.77 -0.74
N LYS A 55 6.43 4.83 -1.48
CA LYS A 55 7.67 5.02 -2.24
C LYS A 55 7.37 4.74 -3.70
N THR A 56 7.75 5.66 -4.57
CA THR A 56 7.45 5.57 -5.99
C THR A 56 8.46 6.36 -6.81
N ASP A 57 8.81 5.82 -7.96
CA ASP A 57 9.63 6.41 -9.02
C ASP A 57 8.77 7.06 -10.12
N ILE A 58 7.45 6.83 -10.14
CA ILE A 58 6.53 7.51 -11.05
C ILE A 58 6.15 8.92 -10.53
N PRO A 59 5.98 9.91 -11.43
CA PRO A 59 5.71 11.29 -11.03
C PRO A 59 4.43 11.47 -10.21
N ALA A 60 4.40 12.55 -9.41
CA ALA A 60 3.26 12.88 -8.55
C ALA A 60 1.97 13.19 -9.32
N GLY A 61 2.08 13.57 -10.60
CA GLY A 61 0.94 13.84 -11.47
C GLY A 61 0.09 12.61 -11.81
N TYR A 62 0.65 11.40 -11.70
CA TYR A 62 -0.01 10.17 -12.10
C TYR A 62 -1.12 9.77 -11.11
N THR A 63 -2.22 9.27 -11.67
CA THR A 63 -3.39 8.81 -10.90
C THR A 63 -3.01 7.76 -9.85
N THR A 64 -2.19 6.77 -10.21
CA THR A 64 -1.67 5.74 -9.30
C THR A 64 -0.97 6.36 -8.09
N THR A 65 -0.09 7.34 -8.31
CA THR A 65 0.61 8.06 -7.24
C THR A 65 -0.35 8.82 -6.33
N ARG A 66 -1.35 9.49 -6.90
CA ARG A 66 -2.36 10.23 -6.13
C ARG A 66 -3.22 9.30 -5.28
N ILE A 67 -3.64 8.16 -5.82
CA ILE A 67 -4.40 7.15 -5.08
C ILE A 67 -3.58 6.63 -3.90
N ALA A 68 -2.34 6.16 -4.16
CA ALA A 68 -1.48 5.63 -3.10
C ALA A 68 -1.25 6.64 -1.97
N LYS A 69 -0.92 7.90 -2.32
CA LYS A 69 -0.70 8.97 -1.33
C LYS A 69 -1.98 9.32 -0.56
N SER A 70 -3.12 9.39 -1.24
CA SER A 70 -4.40 9.72 -0.59
C SER A 70 -4.80 8.66 0.42
N VAL A 71 -4.67 7.37 0.06
CA VAL A 71 -4.93 6.25 0.97
C VAL A 71 -3.96 6.27 2.16
N ALA A 72 -2.67 6.48 1.93
CA ALA A 72 -1.69 6.54 3.01
C ALA A 72 -1.97 7.71 3.98
N ASN A 73 -2.33 8.88 3.46
CA ASN A 73 -2.67 10.05 4.26
C ASN A 73 -3.93 9.81 5.10
N ALA A 74 -4.99 9.29 4.49
CA ALA A 74 -6.25 9.00 5.19
C ALA A 74 -6.05 7.94 6.28
N TRP A 75 -5.31 6.86 5.97
CA TRP A 75 -4.97 5.83 6.94
C TRP A 75 -4.19 6.38 8.13
N ASN A 76 -3.13 7.15 7.86
CA ASN A 76 -2.30 7.72 8.91
C ASN A 76 -3.03 8.76 9.75
N TYR A 77 -3.98 9.49 9.15
CA TYR A 77 -4.84 10.43 9.87
C TYR A 77 -5.80 9.71 10.82
N ALA A 78 -6.39 8.58 10.38
CA ALA A 78 -7.31 7.80 11.19
C ALA A 78 -6.63 7.03 12.34
N ASN A 79 -5.32 6.75 12.22
CA ASN A 79 -4.51 6.09 13.25
C ASN A 79 -3.59 7.07 14.00
N LYS A 80 -3.92 8.37 13.98
CA LYS A 80 -3.22 9.41 14.73
C LYS A 80 -3.84 9.57 16.10
#